data_AF-A0A919TH75-F1
#
_entry.id   AF-A0A919TH75-F1
#
_cell.length_a   1.000
_cell.length_b   1.000
_cell.length_c   1.000
_cell.angle_alpha   90.00
_cell.angle_beta   90.00
_cell.angle_gamma   90.00
#
_symmetry.space_group_name_H-M   'P 1'
#
loop_
_entity.id
_entity.type
_entity.pdbx_description
1 polymer ?
#
loop_
_entity_poly.entity_id
_entity_poly.type
_entity_poly.pdbx_seq_one_letter_code
_entity_poly.pdbx_strand_id
1 'polypeptide(L)'
;MTVPFEKLKFFDCYVDQVGPIEDGSIAILLSDVQGEFTQVWFGVLENIRQEVLQTALAAVQNNLTCGVALTGTEPDSILYRIHATNAAAKGGRGRY
;
A
#
# COMPACT_ATOMS: atom_id res chain seq x y z
N MET A 1 -11.28 11.73 -11.67
CA MET A 1 -10.68 11.12 -12.88
C MET A 1 -10.78 9.60 -12.72
N THR A 2 -11.27 8.90 -13.74
CA THR A 2 -11.37 7.44 -13.71
C THR A 2 -10.18 6.89 -14.50
N VAL A 3 -9.20 6.28 -13.82
CA VAL A 3 -8.10 5.60 -14.52
C VAL A 3 -8.64 4.29 -15.09
N PRO A 4 -8.42 4.01 -16.39
CA PRO A 4 -8.86 2.75 -16.98
C PRO A 4 -8.18 1.57 -16.27
N PHE A 5 -8.98 0.53 -15.98
CA PHE A 5 -8.54 -0.64 -15.21
C PHE A 5 -7.28 -1.31 -15.78
N GLU A 6 -7.11 -1.26 -17.09
CA GLU A 6 -5.94 -1.79 -17.81
C GLU A 6 -4.61 -1.10 -17.45
N LYS A 7 -4.65 0.08 -16.83
CA LYS A 7 -3.47 0.80 -16.34
C LYS A 7 -3.16 0.52 -14.87
N LEU A 8 -4.01 -0.25 -14.18
CA LEU A 8 -3.77 -0.62 -12.80
C LEU A 8 -2.86 -1.85 -12.75
N LYS A 9 -1.85 -1.76 -11.90
CA LYS A 9 -0.98 -2.87 -11.55
C LYS A 9 -1.32 -3.33 -10.13
N PHE A 10 -1.36 -4.63 -9.94
CA PHE A 10 -1.67 -5.25 -8.66
C PHE A 10 -0.39 -5.75 -8.01
N PHE A 11 -0.20 -5.41 -6.74
CA PHE A 11 0.96 -5.78 -5.96
C PHE A 11 0.54 -6.29 -4.59
N ASP A 12 1.33 -7.20 -4.02
CA ASP A 12 1.20 -7.60 -2.63
C ASP A 12 2.23 -6.82 -1.83
N CYS A 13 1.78 -5.97 -0.92
CA CYS A 13 2.63 -5.03 -0.20
C CYS A 13 2.54 -5.21 1.30
N TYR A 14 3.62 -4.86 2.00
CA TYR A 14 3.59 -4.50 3.40
C TYR A 14 3.22 -3.02 3.55
N VAL A 15 2.41 -2.74 4.56
CA VAL A 15 2.19 -1.36 5.01
C VAL A 15 3.22 -1.08 6.10
N ASP A 16 4.16 -0.19 5.81
CA ASP A 16 5.19 0.21 6.77
C ASP A 16 4.69 1.34 7.67
N GLN A 17 4.08 2.36 7.07
CA GLN A 17 3.59 3.55 7.76
C GLN A 17 2.35 4.12 7.07
N VAL A 18 1.53 4.81 7.88
CA VAL A 18 0.32 5.50 7.43
C VAL A 18 0.31 6.86 8.10
N GLY A 19 0.22 7.95 7.33
CA GLY A 19 0.24 9.28 7.93
C GLY A 19 0.20 10.45 6.94
N PRO A 20 0.15 11.68 7.46
CA PRO A 20 0.35 12.87 6.66
C PRO A 20 1.81 12.94 6.19
N ILE A 21 2.02 13.35 4.93
CA ILE A 21 3.35 13.67 4.39
C ILE A 21 3.60 15.18 4.49
N GLU A 22 4.76 15.66 4.02
CA GLU A 22 5.23 17.04 4.21
C GLU A 22 4.23 18.12 3.72
N ASP A 23 3.40 17.81 2.73
CA ASP A 23 2.37 18.72 2.20
C ASP A 23 1.03 18.66 2.96
N GLY A 24 0.93 17.84 4.01
CA GLY A 24 -0.28 17.62 4.79
C GLY A 24 -1.30 16.66 4.15
N SER A 25 -1.01 16.15 2.95
CA SER A 25 -1.81 15.10 2.32
C SER A 25 -1.57 13.75 2.98
N ILE A 26 -2.55 12.86 2.89
CA ILE A 26 -2.46 11.52 3.47
C ILE A 26 -1.89 10.57 2.43
N ALA A 27 -0.78 9.92 2.79
CA ALA A 27 -0.17 8.88 1.99
C ALA A 27 0.12 7.64 2.83
N ILE A 28 0.43 6.56 2.13
CA ILE A 28 0.73 5.26 2.74
C ILE A 28 2.09 4.81 2.23
N LEU A 29 2.97 4.48 3.16
CA LEU A 29 4.28 3.92 2.84
C LEU A 29 4.11 2.43 2.63
N LEU A 30 4.33 1.99 1.38
CA LEU A 30 4.24 0.60 0.99
C LEU A 30 5.61 0.07 0.58
N SER A 31 5.84 -1.19 0.91
CA SER A 31 6.97 -1.99 0.45
C SER A 31 6.45 -3.24 -0.23
N ASP A 32 6.88 -3.51 -1.47
CA ASP A 32 6.44 -4.69 -2.21
C ASP A 32 7.02 -5.97 -1.60
N VAL A 33 6.20 -7.01 -1.49
CA VAL A 33 6.61 -8.33 -1.00
C VAL A 33 7.58 -8.99 -1.97
N GLN A 34 7.41 -8.76 -3.28
CA GLN A 34 8.23 -9.37 -4.34
C GLN A 34 9.51 -8.59 -4.65
N GLY A 35 9.61 -7.34 -4.19
CA GLY A 35 10.79 -6.50 -4.34
C GLY A 35 10.85 -5.64 -5.61
N GLU A 36 9.72 -5.45 -6.32
CA GLU A 36 9.60 -4.50 -7.44
C GLU A 36 9.87 -3.06 -6.99
N PHE A 37 9.54 -2.74 -5.73
CA PHE A 37 9.90 -1.50 -5.07
C PHE A 37 10.13 -1.71 -3.57
N THR A 38 11.05 -0.94 -2.99
CA THR A 38 11.46 -1.12 -1.59
C THR A 38 10.59 -0.34 -0.62
N GLN A 39 10.48 0.99 -0.74
CA GLN A 39 9.67 1.81 0.16
C GLN A 39 9.24 3.08 -0.57
N VAL A 40 7.95 3.17 -0.91
CA VAL A 40 7.40 4.29 -1.68
C VAL A 40 6.13 4.79 -1.00
N TRP A 41 6.02 6.12 -0.87
CA TRP A 41 4.81 6.77 -0.41
C TRP A 41 3.82 6.87 -1.57
N PHE A 42 2.63 6.30 -1.41
CA PHE A 42 1.57 6.38 -2.40
C PHE A 42 0.45 7.28 -1.90
N GLY A 43 0.09 8.26 -2.72
CA GLY A 43 -1.06 9.11 -2.49
C GLY A 43 -2.37 8.33 -2.61
N VAL A 44 -3.36 8.72 -1.81
CA VAL A 44 -4.68 8.05 -1.80
C VAL A 44 -5.76 9.01 -2.31
N LEU A 45 -6.61 8.51 -3.20
CA LEU A 45 -7.76 9.29 -3.69
C LEU A 45 -8.71 9.66 -2.54
N GLU A 46 -9.20 10.89 -2.56
CA GLU A 46 -10.02 11.46 -1.49
C GLU A 46 -11.29 10.65 -1.20
N ASN A 47 -11.95 10.13 -2.24
CA ASN A 47 -13.21 9.39 -2.15
C ASN A 47 -13.10 7.99 -1.50
N ILE A 48 -11.89 7.42 -1.45
CA ILE A 48 -11.63 6.10 -0.82
C ILE A 48 -10.68 6.22 0.37
N ARG A 49 -10.26 7.44 0.71
CA ARG A 49 -9.24 7.72 1.73
C ARG A 49 -9.53 7.05 3.07
N GLN A 50 -10.77 7.14 3.55
CA GLN A 50 -11.15 6.55 4.84
C GLN A 50 -11.05 5.02 4.85
N GLU A 51 -11.57 4.36 3.82
CA GLU A 51 -11.54 2.90 3.69
C GLU A 51 -10.09 2.39 3.59
N VAL A 52 -9.27 3.10 2.80
CA VAL A 52 -7.86 2.76 2.62
C VAL A 52 -7.10 2.93 3.93
N LEU A 53 -7.30 4.04 4.65
CA LEU A 53 -6.68 4.30 5.94
C LEU A 53 -7.05 3.25 6.99
N GLN A 54 -8.33 2.88 7.09
CA GLN A 54 -8.80 1.86 8.02
C GLN A 54 -8.15 0.50 7.72
N THR A 55 -8.10 0.13 6.45
CA THR A 55 -7.49 -1.12 6.01
C THR A 55 -5.98 -1.12 6.26
N ALA A 56 -5.29 -0.04 5.93
CA ALA A 56 -3.85 0.10 6.12
C ALA A 56 -3.49 0.07 7.62
N LEU A 57 -4.25 0.77 8.46
CA LEU A 57 -4.07 0.75 9.91
C LEU A 57 -4.29 -0.65 10.49
N ALA A 58 -5.37 -1.33 10.07
CA ALA A 58 -5.62 -2.70 10.48
C ALA A 58 -4.49 -3.65 10.05
N ALA A 59 -3.94 -3.46 8.85
CA ALA A 59 -2.83 -4.26 8.36
C ALA A 59 -1.54 -4.05 9.18
N VAL A 60 -1.21 -2.81 9.52
CA VAL A 60 -0.05 -2.49 10.40
C VAL A 60 -0.25 -3.12 11.78
N GLN A 61 -1.43 -2.95 12.39
CA GLN A 61 -1.71 -3.44 13.74
C GLN A 61 -1.69 -4.97 13.86
N ASN A 62 -2.13 -5.66 12.79
CA ASN A 62 -2.23 -7.12 12.78
C ASN A 62 -1.07 -7.79 12.01
N ASN A 63 -0.07 -7.03 11.59
CA ASN A 63 1.08 -7.50 10.81
C ASN A 63 0.65 -8.31 9.56
N LEU A 64 -0.35 -7.79 8.85
CA LEU A 64 -0.90 -8.38 7.63
C LEU A 64 -0.20 -7.86 6.39
N THR A 65 -0.34 -8.60 5.28
CA THR A 65 -0.03 -8.05 3.95
C THR A 65 -1.26 -7.38 3.38
N CYS A 66 -1.05 -6.56 2.35
CA CYS A 66 -2.10 -5.88 1.63
C CYS A 66 -1.94 -6.08 0.14
N GLY A 67 -2.98 -6.60 -0.52
CA GLY A 67 -3.09 -6.49 -1.96
C GLY A 67 -3.51 -5.06 -2.33
N VAL A 68 -2.70 -4.39 -3.15
CA VAL A 68 -2.93 -3.01 -3.58
C VAL A 68 -3.05 -2.92 -5.10
N ALA A 69 -3.88 -1.98 -5.56
CA ALA A 69 -3.96 -1.59 -6.95
C ALA A 69 -3.37 -0.19 -7.10
N LEU A 70 -2.28 -0.08 -7.85
CA LEU A 70 -1.52 1.16 -8.06
C LEU A 70 -1.51 1.52 -9.54
N THR A 71 -1.39 2.82 -9.85
CA THR A 71 -1.16 3.28 -11.23
C THR A 71 0.28 3.06 -11.71
N GLY A 72 1.20 2.74 -10.80
CA GLY A 72 2.63 2.58 -11.04
C GLY A 72 3.38 2.25 -9.76
N THR A 73 4.71 2.15 -9.86
CA THR A 73 5.62 1.86 -8.73
C THR A 73 6.41 3.11 -8.28
N GLU A 74 6.16 4.25 -8.91
CA GLU A 74 6.82 5.53 -8.63
C GLU A 74 6.04 6.34 -7.57
N PRO A 75 6.67 7.27 -6.83
CA PRO A 75 6.03 8.07 -5.78
C PRO A 75 4.78 8.85 -6.23
N ASP A 76 4.74 9.23 -7.50
CA ASP A 76 3.65 9.99 -8.11
C ASP A 76 2.42 9.11 -8.38
N SER A 77 2.54 7.80 -8.14
CA SER A 77 1.48 6.82 -8.37
C SER A 77 0.41 6.92 -7.31
N ILE A 78 -0.82 6.65 -7.73
CA ILE A 78 -2.00 6.76 -6.89
C ILE A 78 -2.48 5.36 -6.52
N LEU A 79 -2.81 5.19 -5.25
CA LEU A 79 -3.46 4.00 -4.73
C LEU A 79 -4.96 4.07 -5.00
N TYR A 80 -5.45 3.08 -5.75
CA TYR A 80 -6.86 2.93 -6.13
C TYR A 80 -7.62 1.95 -5.25
N ARG A 81 -6.92 0.96 -4.71
CA ARG A 81 -7.53 -0.06 -3.87
C ARG A 81 -6.49 -0.63 -2.93
N ILE A 82 -6.94 -0.96 -1.72
CA ILE A 82 -6.19 -1.76 -0.77
C ILE A 82 -7.15 -2.80 -0.19
N HIS A 83 -6.66 -4.00 0.04
CA HIS A 83 -7.37 -5.01 0.80
C HIS A 83 -6.36 -5.77 1.65
N ALA A 84 -6.67 -5.95 2.93
CA ALA A 84 -5.84 -6.77 3.80
C ALA A 84 -5.96 -8.23 3.36
N THR A 85 -4.81 -8.86 3.16
CA THR A 85 -4.64 -10.28 2.84
C THR A 85 -4.01 -10.97 4.05
N ASN A 86 -4.09 -12.30 4.11
CA ASN A 86 -3.49 -13.07 5.21
C ASN A 86 -2.02 -12.68 5.44
N ALA A 87 -1.55 -12.80 6.67
CA ALA A 87 -0.16 -12.49 7.02
C ALA A 87 0.80 -13.35 6.18
N ALA A 88 1.34 -12.79 5.10
CA ALA A 88 2.57 -13.32 4.51
C ALA A 88 3.68 -12.81 5.42
N ALA A 89 4.29 -13.71 6.20
CA ALA A 89 5.31 -13.36 7.18
C ALA A 89 6.36 -12.43 6.55
N LYS A 90 6.46 -11.19 7.03
CA LYS A 90 7.45 -10.21 6.60
C LYS A 90 8.84 -10.75 6.91
N GLY A 91 9.46 -11.39 5.92
CA GLY A 91 10.81 -11.91 6.01
C GLY A 91 11.07 -12.68 7.31
N GLY A 92 10.52 -13.89 7.42
CA GLY A 92 11.19 -14.91 8.23
C GLY A 92 12.55 -15.19 7.59
N ARG A 93 13.57 -14.40 7.89
CA ARG A 93 14.95 -14.86 7.80
C ARG A 93 15.01 -16.11 8.67
N GLY A 94 15.07 -17.27 8.02
CA GLY A 94 15.22 -18.56 8.68
C GLY A 94 16.29 -18.47 9.75
N ARG A 95 15.90 -18.72 10.99
CA ARG A 95 16.80 -19.14 12.07
C ARG A 95 16.42 -20.57 12.39
N TYR A 96 16.99 -21.49 11.61
CA TYR A 96 17.30 -22.84 12.07
C TYR A 96 18.77 -22.85 12.44
#